data_AF-A0A3A4P9D0-F1
#
_entry.id   AF-A0A3A4P9D0-F1
#
_cell.length_a   1.000
_cell.length_b   1.000
_cell.length_c   1.000
_cell.angle_alpha   90.00
_cell.angle_beta   90.00
_cell.angle_gamma   90.00
#
_symmetry.space_group_name_H-M   'P 1'
#
loop_
_entity.id
_entity.type
_entity.pdbx_description
1 polymer ?
#
loop_
_entity_poly.entity_id
_entity_poly.type
_entity_poly.pdbx_seq_one_letter_code
_entity_poly.pdbx_strand_id
1 'polypeptide(L)'
;MHFGSMASALLLAGGSWAAAQPCVVSLDDDVPDRAIGDAGQFVWFNRFTPDSYPFELSEVWAQFGDNNVHVGDAVDIVIHADVDGDGNPGTGAEHVATYSVRILERGAYKWNKYPINPHLVLPGPGDVLIGLVNRSGREGFRDFPAQLDQTRTQRRSWVASYARGDVPDPPYYPADEQWDRIDAFGYPGNWLIRGVCAGQEPGGCGESAKLSAKCKKGGTRVLGKLKNATPRSAVTFTVDGGAPVPKTTNSKGKASGKWSGLERGPHTVAVCDLETDC
;
A
#
# COMPACT_ATOMS: atom_id res chain seq x y z
N MET A 1 -33.85 -60.49 -1.64
CA MET A 1 -32.52 -60.47 -0.99
C MET A 1 -31.62 -59.54 -1.80
N HIS A 2 -30.99 -58.59 -1.11
CA HIS A 2 -29.79 -57.80 -1.48
C HIS A 2 -29.90 -56.87 -2.71
N PHE A 3 -30.05 -55.56 -2.51
CA PHE A 3 -29.04 -54.53 -2.14
C PHE A 3 -28.28 -53.98 -3.37
N GLY A 4 -28.47 -52.68 -3.62
CA GLY A 4 -27.76 -51.91 -4.64
C GLY A 4 -27.96 -50.43 -4.39
N SER A 5 -27.23 -49.93 -3.39
CA SER A 5 -27.24 -48.56 -2.84
C SER A 5 -26.91 -47.49 -3.89
N MET A 6 -27.80 -46.52 -4.09
CA MET A 6 -27.44 -45.25 -4.73
C MET A 6 -26.78 -44.33 -3.70
N ALA A 7 -25.46 -44.21 -3.78
CA ALA A 7 -24.72 -43.17 -3.08
C ALA A 7 -24.98 -41.82 -3.78
N SER A 8 -25.76 -40.95 -3.15
CA SER A 8 -25.75 -39.52 -3.45
C SER A 8 -24.40 -38.95 -3.04
N ALA A 9 -23.57 -38.61 -4.03
CA ALA A 9 -22.40 -37.78 -3.80
C ALA A 9 -22.89 -36.36 -3.52
N LEU A 10 -22.87 -35.98 -2.24
CA LEU A 10 -23.00 -34.60 -1.81
C LEU A 10 -21.78 -33.83 -2.34
N LEU A 11 -21.94 -33.06 -3.42
CA LEU A 11 -20.95 -32.06 -3.79
C LEU A 11 -20.91 -31.01 -2.66
N LEU A 12 -19.91 -31.10 -1.81
CA LEU A 12 -19.48 -29.96 -1.01
C LEU A 12 -18.96 -28.93 -2.00
N ALA A 13 -19.76 -27.89 -2.27
CA ALA A 13 -19.27 -26.67 -2.89
C ALA A 13 -18.25 -26.07 -1.93
N GLY A 14 -16.97 -26.40 -2.14
CA GLY A 14 -15.87 -25.69 -1.55
C GLY A 14 -15.91 -24.28 -2.10
N GLY A 15 -16.37 -23.32 -1.29
CA GLY A 15 -16.21 -21.91 -1.58
C GLY A 15 -14.72 -21.65 -1.82
N SER A 16 -14.37 -21.21 -3.02
CA SER A 16 -13.03 -20.73 -3.32
C SER A 16 -12.82 -19.47 -2.50
N TRP A 17 -12.06 -19.57 -1.43
CA TRP A 17 -11.50 -18.41 -0.75
C TRP A 17 -10.54 -17.74 -1.74
N ALA A 18 -11.00 -16.68 -2.40
CA ALA A 18 -10.08 -15.83 -3.14
C ALA A 18 -9.19 -15.16 -2.08
N ALA A 19 -7.93 -15.55 -2.00
CA ALA A 19 -6.97 -14.88 -1.14
C ALA A 19 -6.96 -13.38 -1.48
N ALA A 20 -6.91 -12.51 -0.45
CA ALA A 20 -6.70 -11.08 -0.65
C ALA A 20 -5.62 -10.84 -1.71
N GLN A 21 -5.98 -10.17 -2.80
CA GLN A 21 -4.97 -9.78 -3.78
C GLN A 21 -4.20 -8.59 -3.21
N PRO A 22 -2.86 -8.69 -3.08
CA PRO A 22 -2.05 -7.56 -2.69
C PRO A 22 -2.26 -6.41 -3.67
N CYS A 23 -2.47 -5.20 -3.16
CA CYS A 23 -2.41 -4.02 -4.02
C CYS A 23 -0.94 -3.67 -4.27
N VAL A 24 -0.65 -3.11 -5.44
CA VAL A 24 0.67 -2.60 -5.79
C VAL A 24 0.51 -1.13 -6.14
N VAL A 25 1.26 -0.26 -5.45
CA VAL A 25 1.41 1.14 -5.83
C VAL A 25 2.71 1.27 -6.63
N SER A 26 2.58 1.71 -7.89
CA SER A 26 3.68 1.93 -8.82
C SER A 26 3.46 3.24 -9.60
N LEU A 27 4.57 3.84 -10.04
CA LEU A 27 4.55 5.01 -10.93
C LEU A 27 5.12 4.70 -12.33
N ASP A 28 5.74 3.55 -12.46
CA ASP A 28 6.47 3.06 -13.62
C ASP A 28 5.65 2.04 -14.45
N ASP A 29 6.11 1.76 -15.66
CA ASP A 29 5.54 0.75 -16.57
C ASP A 29 6.40 -0.52 -16.72
N ASP A 30 7.30 -0.77 -15.75
CA ASP A 30 8.24 -1.90 -15.71
C ASP A 30 9.40 -1.84 -16.72
N VAL A 31 9.60 -0.71 -17.41
CA VAL A 31 10.69 -0.53 -18.39
C VAL A 31 11.83 0.32 -17.81
N PRO A 32 12.95 -0.28 -17.36
CA PRO A 32 14.14 0.48 -16.98
C PRO A 32 14.81 1.10 -18.20
N ASP A 33 15.04 2.41 -18.16
CA ASP A 33 15.77 3.14 -19.20
C ASP A 33 17.22 3.44 -18.79
N ARG A 34 17.44 3.77 -17.52
CA ARG A 34 18.77 4.13 -17.01
C ARG A 34 18.87 3.99 -15.50
N ALA A 35 20.10 4.04 -14.99
CA ALA A 35 20.36 4.21 -13.57
C ALA A 35 21.05 5.55 -13.26
N ILE A 36 20.71 6.13 -12.12
CA ILE A 36 21.27 7.36 -11.57
C ILE A 36 22.12 7.03 -10.34
N GLY A 37 23.16 7.82 -10.15
CA GLY A 37 24.10 7.76 -9.04
C GLY A 37 24.49 9.15 -8.60
N ASP A 38 25.12 9.23 -7.44
CA ASP A 38 25.71 10.45 -6.90
C ASP A 38 27.17 10.18 -6.48
N ALA A 39 27.90 11.21 -6.05
CA ALA A 39 29.28 11.07 -5.63
C ALA A 39 29.45 10.28 -4.32
N GLY A 40 28.37 9.98 -3.59
CA GLY A 40 28.37 9.26 -2.32
C GLY A 40 27.01 8.64 -2.00
N GLN A 41 26.61 8.65 -0.72
CA GLN A 41 25.26 8.25 -0.34
C GLN A 41 24.25 9.33 -0.76
N PHE A 42 23.11 8.92 -1.27
CA PHE A 42 21.97 9.77 -1.56
C PHE A 42 20.68 8.98 -1.30
N VAL A 43 19.56 9.69 -1.21
CA VAL A 43 18.23 9.10 -1.10
C VAL A 43 17.45 9.37 -2.36
N TRP A 44 16.75 8.36 -2.86
CA TRP A 44 15.78 8.51 -3.93
C TRP A 44 14.49 7.80 -3.55
N PHE A 45 13.35 8.42 -3.88
CA PHE A 45 12.06 7.91 -3.44
C PHE A 45 10.93 8.29 -4.37
N ASN A 46 9.90 7.45 -4.37
CA ASN A 46 8.62 7.75 -5.00
C ASN A 46 7.62 8.19 -3.94
N ARG A 47 6.78 9.17 -4.29
CA ARG A 47 5.64 9.63 -3.50
C ARG A 47 4.34 9.04 -4.04
N PHE A 48 3.76 8.11 -3.30
CA PHE A 48 2.51 7.44 -3.64
C PHE A 48 1.33 8.07 -2.91
N THR A 49 0.15 8.07 -3.52
CA THR A 49 -1.11 8.39 -2.85
C THR A 49 -1.93 7.09 -2.78
N PRO A 50 -1.93 6.36 -1.65
CA PRO A 50 -2.81 5.20 -1.50
C PRO A 50 -4.29 5.54 -1.70
N ASP A 51 -5.01 4.66 -2.38
CA ASP A 51 -6.45 4.81 -2.65
C ASP A 51 -7.34 4.49 -1.44
N SER A 52 -6.79 3.78 -0.45
CA SER A 52 -7.48 3.35 0.77
C SER A 52 -6.56 3.40 1.98
N TYR A 53 -7.17 3.56 3.16
CA TYR A 53 -6.49 3.57 4.45
C TYR A 53 -7.20 2.64 5.46
N PRO A 54 -6.45 1.98 6.36
CA PRO A 54 -4.99 2.03 6.48
C PRO A 54 -4.29 1.39 5.27
N PHE A 55 -3.18 1.97 4.84
CA PHE A 55 -2.29 1.33 3.87
C PHE A 55 -1.34 0.43 4.65
N GLU A 56 -1.47 -0.89 4.46
CA GLU A 56 -0.65 -1.89 5.15
C GLU A 56 0.48 -2.36 4.24
N LEU A 57 1.63 -1.70 4.29
CA LEU A 57 2.80 -2.05 3.48
C LEU A 57 3.37 -3.41 3.92
N SER A 58 3.35 -4.39 3.03
CA SER A 58 3.83 -5.76 3.27
C SER A 58 5.14 -6.08 2.54
N GLU A 59 5.42 -5.39 1.44
CA GLU A 59 6.66 -5.59 0.68
C GLU A 59 7.07 -4.29 -0.03
N VAL A 60 8.38 -4.08 -0.19
CA VAL A 60 8.93 -3.03 -1.06
C VAL A 60 9.69 -3.69 -2.19
N TRP A 61 9.39 -3.29 -3.42
CA TRP A 61 10.09 -3.77 -4.61
C TRP A 61 10.99 -2.68 -5.15
N ALA A 62 12.22 -3.04 -5.51
CA ALA A 62 13.19 -2.11 -6.08
C ALA A 62 14.00 -2.80 -7.18
N GLN A 63 14.27 -2.08 -8.27
CA GLN A 63 15.36 -2.44 -9.19
C GLN A 63 16.59 -1.61 -8.89
N PHE A 64 17.77 -2.23 -9.01
CA PHE A 64 19.05 -1.55 -8.88
C PHE A 64 19.84 -1.61 -10.19
N GLY A 65 20.63 -0.57 -10.45
CA GLY A 65 21.55 -0.56 -11.60
C GLY A 65 22.65 -1.62 -11.44
N ASP A 66 23.46 -1.80 -12.48
CA ASP A 66 24.57 -2.76 -12.48
C ASP A 66 25.95 -2.10 -12.61
N ASN A 67 26.01 -0.78 -12.80
CA ASN A 67 27.26 -0.04 -12.89
C ASN A 67 27.82 0.29 -11.50
N ASN A 68 28.88 -0.43 -11.11
CA ASN A 68 29.54 -0.38 -9.79
C ASN A 68 28.62 -0.68 -8.60
N VAL A 69 27.47 -1.31 -8.86
CA VAL A 69 26.54 -1.84 -7.87
C VAL A 69 26.75 -3.34 -7.76
N HIS A 70 26.77 -3.87 -6.54
CA HIS A 70 27.06 -5.26 -6.24
C HIS A 70 25.95 -5.89 -5.41
N VAL A 71 25.70 -7.18 -5.65
CA VAL A 71 24.90 -8.00 -4.73
C VAL A 71 25.59 -8.01 -3.37
N GLY A 72 24.83 -7.77 -2.30
CA GLY A 72 25.36 -7.62 -0.95
C GLY A 72 25.71 -6.18 -0.57
N ASP A 73 25.56 -5.19 -1.47
CA ASP A 73 25.66 -3.79 -1.06
C ASP A 73 24.56 -3.42 -0.06
N ALA A 74 24.92 -2.59 0.91
CA ALA A 74 24.02 -2.12 1.96
C ALA A 74 23.09 -1.04 1.39
N VAL A 75 21.81 -1.21 1.66
CA VAL A 75 20.75 -0.25 1.32
C VAL A 75 19.81 -0.15 2.51
N ASP A 76 19.33 1.04 2.80
CA ASP A 76 18.17 1.21 3.69
C ASP A 76 16.92 1.50 2.88
N ILE A 77 15.81 0.88 3.25
CA ILE A 77 14.46 1.27 2.83
C ILE A 77 13.95 2.26 3.87
N VAL A 78 13.53 3.45 3.44
CA VAL A 78 13.01 4.50 4.33
C VAL A 78 11.57 4.83 3.97
N ILE A 79 10.70 4.85 4.97
CA ILE A 79 9.27 5.13 4.82
C ILE A 79 8.93 6.42 5.56
N HIS A 80 8.27 7.34 4.87
CA HIS A 80 7.73 8.56 5.47
C HIS A 80 6.23 8.70 5.15
N ALA A 81 5.50 9.36 6.04
CA ALA A 81 4.11 9.74 5.84
C ALA A 81 4.03 11.26 5.66
N ASP A 82 3.38 11.70 4.59
CA ASP A 82 3.18 13.10 4.23
C ASP A 82 1.68 13.42 4.24
N VAL A 83 1.20 13.91 5.38
CA VAL A 83 -0.24 14.00 5.68
C VAL A 83 -0.82 15.41 5.53
N ASP A 84 0.00 16.39 5.18
CA ASP A 84 -0.44 17.79 5.06
C ASP A 84 -1.17 18.08 3.73
N GLY A 85 -1.01 17.19 2.74
CA GLY A 85 -1.72 17.22 1.46
C GLY A 85 -1.26 18.29 0.49
N ASP A 86 -0.10 18.92 0.70
CA ASP A 86 0.42 19.97 -0.19
C ASP A 86 1.21 19.40 -1.39
N GLY A 87 1.57 18.12 -1.32
CA GLY A 87 2.35 17.45 -2.36
C GLY A 87 3.80 17.93 -2.41
N ASN A 88 4.37 18.32 -1.27
CA ASN A 88 5.75 18.68 -1.09
C ASN A 88 6.31 17.98 0.17
N PRO A 89 7.10 16.91 -0.02
CA PRO A 89 7.70 16.20 1.11
C PRO A 89 8.59 17.05 2.03
N GLY A 90 9.06 18.23 1.58
CA GLY A 90 9.91 19.12 2.36
C GLY A 90 9.16 19.93 3.42
N THR A 91 7.83 19.88 3.48
CA THR A 91 7.03 20.72 4.40
C THR A 91 6.28 19.93 5.47
N GLY A 92 6.08 18.62 5.28
CA GLY A 92 5.29 17.81 6.23
C GLY A 92 5.57 16.30 6.26
N ALA A 93 6.57 15.80 5.55
CA ALA A 93 6.88 14.37 5.58
C ALA A 93 7.54 13.96 6.91
N GLU A 94 6.88 13.09 7.67
CA GLU A 94 7.39 12.53 8.92
C GLU A 94 7.96 11.12 8.70
N HIS A 95 9.15 10.84 9.27
CA HIS A 95 9.74 9.51 9.25
C HIS A 95 8.86 8.51 10.03
N VAL A 96 8.62 7.35 9.42
CA VAL A 96 7.82 6.26 10.02
C VAL A 96 8.69 5.05 10.34
N ALA A 97 9.52 4.61 9.39
CA ALA A 97 10.30 3.39 9.55
C ALA A 97 11.55 3.37 8.65
N THR A 98 12.57 2.66 9.10
CA THR A 98 13.76 2.30 8.32
C THR A 98 13.98 0.79 8.39
N TYR A 99 14.30 0.17 7.25
CA TYR A 99 14.67 -1.25 7.16
C TYR A 99 16.02 -1.39 6.46
N SER A 100 17.04 -1.82 7.19
CA SER A 100 18.34 -2.11 6.59
C SER A 100 18.32 -3.45 5.87
N VAL A 101 18.63 -3.41 4.58
CA VAL A 101 18.61 -4.57 3.68
C VAL A 101 19.92 -4.68 2.90
N ARG A 102 19.96 -5.65 1.99
CA ARG A 102 21.07 -5.89 1.07
C ARG A 102 20.52 -6.05 -0.33
N ILE A 103 21.27 -5.58 -1.34
CA ILE A 103 20.93 -5.86 -2.74
C ILE A 103 21.02 -7.37 -2.97
N LEU A 104 19.93 -7.97 -3.46
CA LEU A 104 19.81 -9.40 -3.74
C LEU A 104 20.15 -9.70 -5.20
N GLU A 105 19.69 -8.85 -6.11
CA GLU A 105 19.92 -8.92 -7.56
C GLU A 105 20.18 -7.52 -8.13
N ARG A 106 20.86 -7.44 -9.26
CA ARG A 106 21.22 -6.17 -9.92
C ARG A 106 21.01 -6.24 -11.43
N GLY A 107 20.76 -5.08 -12.04
CA GLY A 107 20.55 -4.94 -13.48
C GLY A 107 19.07 -4.80 -13.86
N ALA A 108 18.83 -4.46 -15.12
CA ALA A 108 17.50 -4.24 -15.66
C ALA A 108 16.58 -5.47 -15.49
N TYR A 109 15.31 -5.22 -15.15
CA TYR A 109 14.27 -6.22 -14.90
C TYR A 109 14.54 -7.16 -13.72
N LYS A 110 15.50 -6.85 -12.84
CA LYS A 110 15.83 -7.61 -11.64
C LYS A 110 15.22 -6.96 -10.40
N TRP A 111 14.01 -7.40 -10.08
CA TRP A 111 13.26 -6.91 -8.92
C TRP A 111 13.76 -7.56 -7.63
N ASN A 112 14.25 -6.73 -6.72
CA ASN A 112 14.52 -7.07 -5.34
C ASN A 112 13.24 -6.87 -4.55
N LYS A 113 12.77 -7.93 -3.88
CA LYS A 113 11.52 -7.93 -3.13
C LYS A 113 11.82 -8.08 -1.65
N TYR A 114 11.53 -7.03 -0.89
CA TYR A 114 11.88 -6.92 0.52
C TYR A 114 10.63 -7.03 1.39
N PRO A 115 10.41 -8.15 2.08
CA PRO A 115 9.26 -8.28 2.96
C PRO A 115 9.38 -7.34 4.16
N ILE A 116 8.26 -6.71 4.50
CA ILE A 116 8.11 -5.83 5.67
C ILE A 116 7.42 -6.63 6.76
N ASN A 117 8.18 -7.03 7.79
CA ASN A 117 7.67 -7.86 8.88
C ASN A 117 7.95 -7.22 10.25
N PRO A 118 6.92 -6.94 11.07
CA PRO A 118 5.49 -7.02 10.73
C PRO A 118 5.11 -6.01 9.63
N HIS A 119 3.98 -6.23 8.94
CA HIS A 119 3.47 -5.27 7.96
C HIS A 119 3.38 -3.88 8.60
N LEU A 120 3.78 -2.85 7.84
CA LEU A 120 3.75 -1.47 8.32
C LEU A 120 2.40 -0.84 8.04
N VAL A 121 1.67 -0.49 9.09
CA VAL A 121 0.33 0.11 9.01
C VAL A 121 0.45 1.64 8.98
N LEU A 122 0.04 2.26 7.88
CA LEU A 122 -0.06 3.72 7.72
C LEU A 122 -1.53 4.15 7.83
N PRO A 123 -1.96 4.75 8.96
CA PRO A 123 -3.38 4.89 9.29
C PRO A 123 -4.05 6.15 8.74
N GLY A 124 -3.28 7.18 8.41
CA GLY A 124 -3.79 8.51 8.06
C GLY A 124 -3.87 8.73 6.56
N PRO A 125 -4.85 9.53 6.07
CA PRO A 125 -4.85 9.96 4.68
C PRO A 125 -3.61 10.80 4.40
N GLY A 126 -3.06 10.70 3.19
CA GLY A 126 -1.87 11.46 2.79
C GLY A 126 -0.98 10.65 1.87
N ASP A 127 0.10 11.25 1.44
CA ASP A 127 1.06 10.54 0.61
C ASP A 127 2.00 9.68 1.45
N VAL A 128 2.43 8.56 0.87
CA VAL A 128 3.42 7.65 1.42
C VAL A 128 4.66 7.74 0.58
N LEU A 129 5.79 8.05 1.21
CA LEU A 129 7.09 8.08 0.56
C LEU A 129 7.78 6.75 0.82
N ILE A 130 8.14 6.06 -0.25
CA ILE A 130 8.95 4.83 -0.17
C ILE A 130 10.26 5.14 -0.87
N GLY A 131 11.33 5.19 -0.07
CA GLY A 131 12.65 5.57 -0.50
C GLY A 131 13.72 4.52 -0.23
N LEU A 132 14.85 4.70 -0.91
CA LEU A 132 16.05 3.90 -0.74
C LEU A 132 17.24 4.82 -0.48
N VAL A 133 18.16 4.37 0.38
CA VAL A 133 19.45 5.01 0.64
C VAL A 133 20.55 4.03 0.28
N ASN A 134 21.46 4.39 -0.62
CA ASN A 134 22.62 3.55 -0.96
C ASN A 134 23.71 3.65 0.13
N ARG A 135 23.58 2.88 1.22
CA ARG A 135 24.54 2.88 2.34
C ARG A 135 25.95 2.40 1.99
N SER A 136 26.11 1.65 0.91
CA SER A 136 27.42 1.30 0.34
C SER A 136 28.05 2.42 -0.50
N GLY A 137 27.31 3.49 -0.81
CA GLY A 137 27.82 4.65 -1.53
C GLY A 137 28.91 5.34 -0.73
N ARG A 138 29.94 5.84 -1.41
CA ARG A 138 31.10 6.49 -0.78
C ARG A 138 31.65 7.59 -1.67
N GLU A 139 32.15 8.66 -1.05
CA GLU A 139 32.67 9.82 -1.78
C GLU A 139 33.67 9.44 -2.87
N GLY A 140 33.45 9.93 -4.10
CA GLY A 140 34.30 9.66 -5.26
C GLY A 140 34.08 8.30 -5.93
N PHE A 141 33.17 7.49 -5.39
CA PHE A 141 32.73 6.26 -6.04
C PHE A 141 31.51 6.55 -6.92
N ARG A 142 31.59 6.12 -8.19
CA ARG A 142 30.52 6.36 -9.17
C ARG A 142 29.67 5.09 -9.30
N ASP A 143 28.92 4.75 -8.25
CA ASP A 143 27.85 3.76 -8.32
C ASP A 143 26.58 4.38 -8.87
N PHE A 144 25.80 3.62 -9.63
CA PHE A 144 24.54 4.08 -10.21
C PHE A 144 23.41 3.14 -9.77
N PRO A 145 22.99 3.18 -8.49
CA PRO A 145 22.02 2.24 -7.93
C PRO A 145 20.58 2.56 -8.32
N ALA A 146 20.21 3.82 -8.55
CA ALA A 146 18.82 4.24 -8.68
C ALA A 146 18.27 4.02 -10.11
N GLN A 147 17.63 2.87 -10.35
CA GLN A 147 16.98 2.59 -11.64
C GLN A 147 15.78 3.50 -11.89
N LEU A 148 15.69 4.01 -13.11
CA LEU A 148 14.74 5.01 -13.56
C LEU A 148 14.04 4.52 -14.85
N ASP A 149 12.71 4.58 -14.82
CA ASP A 149 11.84 4.49 -15.99
C ASP A 149 11.54 5.92 -16.48
N GLN A 150 11.82 6.20 -17.74
CA GLN A 150 11.64 7.49 -18.38
C GLN A 150 10.51 7.49 -19.42
N THR A 151 9.73 6.42 -19.55
CA THR A 151 8.61 6.33 -20.50
C THR A 151 7.61 7.46 -20.28
N ARG A 152 7.25 7.73 -19.02
CA ARG A 152 6.38 8.86 -18.64
C ARG A 152 6.55 9.28 -17.19
N THR A 153 7.05 10.50 -16.97
CA THR A 153 7.07 11.10 -15.63
C THR A 153 5.67 11.29 -15.05
N GLN A 154 5.53 10.95 -13.76
CA GLN A 154 4.37 11.31 -12.92
C GLN A 154 4.66 12.52 -12.00
N ARG A 155 5.86 13.12 -12.10
CA ARG A 155 6.35 14.22 -11.24
C ARG A 155 6.22 13.93 -9.74
N ARG A 156 6.48 12.69 -9.36
CA ARG A 156 6.34 12.16 -7.99
C ARG A 156 7.61 11.48 -7.47
N SER A 157 8.70 11.59 -8.22
CA SER A 157 9.96 10.90 -7.98
C SER A 157 11.02 11.92 -7.61
N TRP A 158 11.61 11.77 -6.43
CA TRP A 158 12.49 12.76 -5.80
C TRP A 158 13.86 12.18 -5.54
N VAL A 159 14.84 13.07 -5.46
CA VAL A 159 16.22 12.74 -5.11
C VAL A 159 16.74 13.77 -4.12
N ALA A 160 17.57 13.30 -3.19
CA ALA A 160 18.20 14.18 -2.23
C ALA A 160 19.61 13.73 -1.81
N SER A 161 20.49 14.70 -1.59
CA SER A 161 21.84 14.52 -1.02
C SER A 161 22.08 15.57 0.05
N TYR A 162 23.10 15.34 0.89
CA TYR A 162 23.33 16.13 2.10
C TYR A 162 24.74 16.71 2.12
N ALA A 163 24.85 17.99 2.46
CA ALA A 163 26.11 18.75 2.35
C ALA A 163 27.20 18.26 3.32
N ARG A 164 26.81 17.48 4.34
CA ARG A 164 27.73 16.85 5.31
C ARG A 164 28.28 15.50 4.82
N GLY A 165 27.94 15.07 3.61
CA GLY A 165 28.35 13.79 3.03
C GLY A 165 27.26 12.74 3.20
N ASP A 166 27.51 11.73 4.04
CA ASP A 166 26.60 10.60 4.21
C ASP A 166 25.17 11.02 4.58
N VAL A 167 24.21 10.29 4.03
CA VAL A 167 22.79 10.49 4.32
C VAL A 167 22.52 10.27 5.81
N PRO A 168 21.87 11.20 6.53
CA PRO A 168 21.48 11.02 7.93
C PRO A 168 20.61 9.76 8.16
N ASP A 169 20.58 9.27 9.40
CA ASP A 169 19.71 8.16 9.81
C ASP A 169 18.87 8.56 11.05
N PRO A 170 17.56 8.82 10.89
CA PRO A 170 16.81 8.83 9.62
C PRO A 170 17.15 10.04 8.73
N PRO A 171 16.90 9.96 7.41
CA PRO A 171 16.95 11.11 6.52
C PRO A 171 15.98 12.22 6.95
N TYR A 172 16.30 13.48 6.67
CA TYR A 172 15.41 14.62 6.92
C TYR A 172 15.12 15.38 5.63
N TYR A 173 13.93 15.96 5.52
CA TYR A 173 13.49 16.70 4.33
C TYR A 173 13.09 18.14 4.68
N PRO A 174 13.40 19.14 3.81
CA PRO A 174 14.23 19.01 2.60
C PRO A 174 15.71 18.77 2.95
N ALA A 175 16.45 18.11 2.07
CA ALA A 175 17.89 17.98 2.23
C ALA A 175 18.62 19.30 1.90
N ASP A 176 19.85 19.45 2.38
CA ASP A 176 20.61 20.71 2.38
C ASP A 176 21.64 20.86 1.25
N GLU A 177 21.84 19.84 0.40
CA GLU A 177 22.69 19.92 -0.80
C GLU A 177 21.88 19.83 -2.09
N GLN A 178 21.23 18.68 -2.35
CA GLN A 178 20.33 18.49 -3.48
C GLN A 178 18.95 18.12 -2.95
N TRP A 179 17.91 18.80 -3.46
CA TRP A 179 16.53 18.52 -3.11
C TRP A 179 15.59 18.98 -4.22
N ASP A 180 15.13 18.05 -5.06
CA ASP A 180 14.05 18.30 -6.02
C ASP A 180 13.52 16.96 -6.56
N ARG A 181 12.49 17.04 -7.40
CA ARG A 181 12.11 15.94 -8.29
C ARG A 181 13.22 15.65 -9.28
N ILE A 182 13.36 14.40 -9.66
CA ILE A 182 14.34 13.97 -10.67
C ILE A 182 14.15 14.66 -12.03
N ASP A 183 12.91 15.09 -12.35
CA ASP A 183 12.57 15.93 -13.49
C ASP A 183 13.38 17.24 -13.54
N ALA A 184 13.56 17.90 -12.40
CA ALA A 184 14.25 19.20 -12.32
C ALA A 184 15.75 19.07 -12.61
N PHE A 185 16.31 17.88 -12.42
CA PHE A 185 17.68 17.53 -12.78
C PHE A 185 17.84 17.06 -14.23
N GLY A 186 16.81 17.20 -15.06
CA GLY A 186 16.86 16.87 -16.50
C GLY A 186 16.63 15.39 -16.81
N TYR A 187 16.12 14.62 -15.83
CA TYR A 187 15.84 13.20 -15.96
C TYR A 187 14.36 12.92 -15.66
N PRO A 188 13.41 13.45 -16.46
CA PRO A 188 11.99 13.19 -16.23
C PRO A 188 11.72 11.68 -16.29
N GLY A 189 11.12 11.15 -15.24
CA GLY A 189 10.88 9.72 -15.08
C GLY A 189 10.40 9.34 -13.68
N ASN A 190 10.30 8.04 -13.42
CA ASN A 190 9.95 7.50 -12.13
C ASN A 190 10.96 6.46 -11.67
N TRP A 191 11.29 6.49 -10.37
CA TRP A 191 12.16 5.45 -9.84
C TRP A 191 11.45 4.11 -9.91
N LEU A 192 12.19 3.05 -10.22
CA LEU A 192 11.67 1.68 -10.18
C LEU A 192 11.61 1.17 -8.74
N ILE A 193 10.74 1.81 -7.96
CA ILE A 193 10.37 1.50 -6.58
C ILE A 193 8.87 1.30 -6.54
N ARG A 194 8.40 0.22 -5.91
CA ARG A 194 6.98 -0.05 -5.70
C ARG A 194 6.70 -0.43 -4.25
N GLY A 195 5.52 -0.07 -3.77
CA GLY A 195 4.98 -0.58 -2.51
C GLY A 195 3.95 -1.67 -2.79
N VAL A 196 4.04 -2.78 -2.07
CA VAL A 196 3.01 -3.81 -2.07
C VAL A 196 2.28 -3.73 -0.75
N CYS A 197 0.96 -3.56 -0.79
CA CYS A 197 0.17 -3.67 0.41
C CYS A 197 -0.23 -5.12 0.65
N ALA A 198 -0.31 -5.52 1.92
CA ALA A 198 -1.07 -6.69 2.31
C ALA A 198 -2.45 -6.50 1.69
N GLY A 199 -2.87 -7.43 0.82
CA GLY A 199 -4.13 -7.29 0.14
C GLY A 199 -5.20 -6.94 1.17
N GLN A 200 -5.95 -5.87 0.92
CA GLN A 200 -7.26 -5.80 1.54
C GLN A 200 -8.00 -6.97 0.95
N GLU A 201 -8.31 -7.97 1.78
CA GLU A 201 -9.35 -8.95 1.49
C GLU A 201 -10.46 -8.20 0.76
N PRO A 202 -10.77 -8.54 -0.52
CA PRO A 202 -11.85 -7.88 -1.24
C PRO A 202 -13.13 -8.18 -0.46
N GLY A 203 -13.47 -7.26 0.44
CA GLY A 203 -14.50 -7.46 1.43
C GLY A 203 -14.06 -8.09 2.76
N GLY A 204 -12.89 -7.84 3.35
CA GLY A 204 -12.63 -8.31 4.72
C GLY A 204 -12.90 -7.24 5.78
N CYS A 205 -13.86 -7.47 6.67
CA CYS A 205 -14.01 -6.64 7.87
C CYS A 205 -13.07 -7.08 9.01
N GLY A 206 -12.22 -8.08 8.80
CA GLY A 206 -11.40 -8.77 9.80
C GLY A 206 -12.06 -10.07 10.29
N GLU A 207 -11.28 -11.11 10.60
CA GLU A 207 -11.79 -12.47 10.88
C GLU A 207 -12.81 -12.57 12.04
N SER A 208 -12.74 -11.62 12.98
CA SER A 208 -13.64 -11.56 14.13
C SER A 208 -14.88 -10.69 13.91
N ALA A 209 -15.02 -10.10 12.72
CA ALA A 209 -16.07 -9.16 12.41
C ALA A 209 -17.45 -9.82 12.47
N LYS A 210 -18.43 -9.05 12.95
CA LYS A 210 -19.82 -9.48 13.05
C LYS A 210 -20.74 -8.40 12.54
N LEU A 211 -21.57 -8.77 11.57
CA LEU A 211 -22.66 -7.94 11.07
C LEU A 211 -23.96 -8.32 11.77
N SER A 212 -24.80 -7.32 12.03
CA SER A 212 -26.17 -7.52 12.50
C SER A 212 -27.09 -6.50 11.81
N ALA A 213 -28.24 -6.95 11.32
CA ALA A 213 -29.27 -6.09 10.75
C ALA A 213 -30.51 -6.01 11.66
N LYS A 214 -31.25 -4.90 11.53
CA LYS A 214 -32.56 -4.75 12.15
C LYS A 214 -33.49 -3.96 11.24
N CYS A 215 -34.54 -4.64 10.80
CA CYS A 215 -35.65 -4.05 10.06
C CYS A 215 -36.64 -3.44 11.05
N LYS A 216 -37.15 -2.26 10.73
CA LYS A 216 -38.12 -1.50 11.52
C LYS A 216 -39.26 -1.05 10.61
N LYS A 217 -40.44 -0.86 11.20
CA LYS A 217 -41.63 -0.39 10.48
C LYS A 217 -41.95 -1.26 9.25
N GLY A 218 -41.88 -2.58 9.43
CA GLY A 218 -42.13 -3.56 8.38
C GLY A 218 -41.17 -3.47 7.18
N GLY A 219 -39.87 -3.24 7.42
CA GLY A 219 -38.84 -3.18 6.37
C GLY A 219 -38.44 -1.76 5.95
N THR A 220 -39.38 -0.81 5.97
CA THR A 220 -39.16 0.57 5.45
C THR A 220 -38.01 1.37 6.10
N ARG A 221 -37.44 0.89 7.21
CA ARG A 221 -36.20 1.38 7.80
C ARG A 221 -35.29 0.22 8.20
N VAL A 222 -34.06 0.24 7.71
CA VAL A 222 -33.04 -0.78 7.99
C VAL A 222 -31.85 -0.16 8.71
N LEU A 223 -31.30 -0.90 9.68
CA LEU A 223 -30.09 -0.54 10.43
C LEU A 223 -29.11 -1.71 10.38
N GLY A 224 -27.95 -1.49 9.76
CA GLY A 224 -26.81 -2.41 9.79
C GLY A 224 -25.80 -1.98 10.86
N LYS A 225 -25.30 -2.91 11.66
CA LYS A 225 -24.23 -2.67 12.64
C LYS A 225 -23.12 -3.68 12.47
N LEU A 226 -21.93 -3.16 12.22
CA LEU A 226 -20.68 -3.90 12.20
C LEU A 226 -19.99 -3.77 13.57
N LYS A 227 -19.46 -4.86 14.08
CA LYS A 227 -18.68 -4.93 15.33
C LYS A 227 -17.47 -5.83 15.16
N ASN A 228 -16.47 -5.64 16.03
CA ASN A 228 -15.24 -6.44 16.07
C ASN A 228 -14.50 -6.48 14.73
N ALA A 229 -14.75 -5.49 13.88
CA ALA A 229 -14.00 -5.33 12.65
C ALA A 229 -12.63 -4.71 12.94
N THR A 230 -11.76 -4.70 11.94
CA THR A 230 -10.48 -3.98 12.03
C THR A 230 -10.75 -2.51 12.43
N PRO A 231 -10.13 -1.99 13.51
CA PRO A 231 -10.33 -0.62 13.96
C PRO A 231 -9.83 0.42 12.95
N ARG A 232 -10.53 1.55 12.83
CA ARG A 232 -10.20 2.67 11.91
C ARG A 232 -10.14 2.30 10.42
N SER A 233 -10.80 1.22 10.01
CA SER A 233 -10.83 0.77 8.62
C SER A 233 -12.03 1.35 7.88
N ALA A 234 -11.82 1.74 6.61
CA ALA A 234 -12.90 2.06 5.69
C ALA A 234 -13.75 0.81 5.40
N VAL A 235 -15.07 0.96 5.42
CA VAL A 235 -16.04 -0.10 5.13
C VAL A 235 -17.24 0.48 4.36
N THR A 236 -17.87 -0.33 3.51
CA THR A 236 -19.02 0.10 2.70
C THR A 236 -20.21 -0.78 2.98
N PHE A 237 -21.30 -0.18 3.46
CA PHE A 237 -22.55 -0.89 3.67
C PHE A 237 -23.46 -0.80 2.44
N THR A 238 -24.22 -1.84 2.16
CA THR A 238 -25.33 -1.84 1.20
C THR A 238 -26.59 -2.45 1.84
N VAL A 239 -27.75 -2.16 1.25
CA VAL A 239 -29.01 -2.85 1.54
C VAL A 239 -29.60 -3.27 0.19
N ASP A 240 -29.93 -4.55 0.04
CA ASP A 240 -30.48 -5.15 -1.19
C ASP A 240 -29.66 -4.86 -2.46
N GLY A 241 -28.32 -4.76 -2.33
CA GLY A 241 -27.45 -4.37 -3.44
C GLY A 241 -27.64 -2.93 -3.93
N GLY A 242 -28.38 -2.11 -3.19
CA GLY A 242 -28.61 -0.70 -3.50
C GLY A 242 -27.38 0.19 -3.29
N ALA A 243 -27.60 1.50 -3.28
CA ALA A 243 -26.52 2.50 -3.24
C ALA A 243 -25.58 2.30 -2.02
N PRO A 244 -24.25 2.28 -2.25
CA PRO A 244 -23.27 2.07 -1.18
C PRO A 244 -23.23 3.23 -0.20
N VAL A 245 -23.08 2.92 1.08
CA VAL A 245 -22.93 3.89 2.17
C VAL A 245 -21.55 3.74 2.81
N PRO A 246 -20.58 4.60 2.46
CA PRO A 246 -19.23 4.53 3.03
C PRO A 246 -19.24 4.91 4.52
N LYS A 247 -18.43 4.20 5.30
CA LYS A 247 -18.20 4.38 6.73
C LYS A 247 -16.74 4.10 7.08
N THR A 248 -16.35 4.54 8.26
CA THR A 248 -15.08 4.16 8.89
C THR A 248 -15.39 3.52 10.24
N THR A 249 -14.77 2.40 10.57
CA THR A 249 -14.91 1.80 11.90
C THR A 249 -14.23 2.67 12.94
N ASN A 250 -14.79 2.72 14.16
CA ASN A 250 -14.13 3.45 15.25
C ASN A 250 -12.95 2.67 15.84
N SER A 251 -12.32 3.22 16.89
CA SER A 251 -11.21 2.56 17.61
C SER A 251 -11.55 1.21 18.25
N LYS A 252 -12.82 0.81 18.25
CA LYS A 252 -13.31 -0.48 18.74
C LYS A 252 -13.84 -1.38 17.61
N GLY A 253 -13.53 -1.07 16.35
CA GLY A 253 -13.97 -1.88 15.22
C GLY A 253 -15.48 -1.83 14.96
N LYS A 254 -16.14 -0.71 15.24
CA LYS A 254 -17.60 -0.56 15.08
C LYS A 254 -17.97 0.48 14.03
N ALA A 255 -18.94 0.15 13.19
CA ALA A 255 -19.56 1.06 12.22
C ALA A 255 -21.06 0.76 12.08
N SER A 256 -21.84 1.67 11.49
CA SER A 256 -23.27 1.43 11.21
C SER A 256 -23.79 2.14 9.96
N GLY A 257 -24.56 1.43 9.15
CA GLY A 257 -25.36 1.95 8.04
C GLY A 257 -26.84 2.12 8.43
N LYS A 258 -27.50 3.13 7.88
CA LYS A 258 -28.92 3.43 8.12
C LYS A 258 -29.61 3.77 6.81
N TRP A 259 -30.76 3.15 6.57
CA TRP A 259 -31.59 3.39 5.39
C TRP A 259 -33.03 3.65 5.80
N SER A 260 -33.73 4.44 4.99
CA SER A 260 -35.14 4.79 5.19
C SER A 260 -35.81 4.99 3.85
N GLY A 261 -37.12 4.70 3.78
CA GLY A 261 -37.88 4.82 2.54
C GLY A 261 -37.72 3.60 1.63
N LEU A 262 -37.25 2.48 2.19
CA LEU A 262 -37.24 1.20 1.48
C LEU A 262 -38.66 0.65 1.34
N GLU A 263 -38.84 -0.27 0.40
CA GLU A 263 -40.07 -1.03 0.27
C GLU A 263 -40.37 -1.83 1.55
N ARG A 264 -41.63 -2.23 1.75
CA ARG A 264 -41.98 -3.10 2.87
C ARG A 264 -41.55 -4.53 2.54
N GLY A 265 -40.82 -5.18 3.43
CA GLY A 265 -40.40 -6.55 3.24
C GLY A 265 -39.17 -6.91 4.05
N PRO A 266 -38.65 -8.13 3.84
CA PRO A 266 -37.30 -8.49 4.27
C PRO A 266 -36.26 -7.73 3.43
N HIS A 267 -35.09 -7.52 4.01
CA HIS A 267 -33.95 -6.86 3.38
C HIS A 267 -32.64 -7.55 3.77
N THR A 268 -31.69 -7.59 2.83
CA THR A 268 -30.35 -8.10 3.08
C THR A 268 -29.40 -6.93 3.25
N VAL A 269 -28.69 -6.87 4.38
CA VAL A 269 -27.62 -5.89 4.60
C VAL A 269 -26.29 -6.56 4.35
N ALA A 270 -25.45 -5.95 3.53
CA ALA A 270 -24.08 -6.39 3.31
C ALA A 270 -23.07 -5.32 3.76
N VAL A 271 -21.91 -5.76 4.24
CA VAL A 271 -20.72 -4.93 4.43
C VAL A 271 -19.52 -5.86 4.43
N CYS A 272 -18.48 -5.50 3.68
CA CYS A 272 -17.36 -6.42 3.44
C CYS A 272 -17.90 -7.72 2.78
N ASP A 273 -17.54 -8.88 3.32
CA ASP A 273 -17.96 -10.24 2.98
C ASP A 273 -19.13 -10.73 3.84
N LEU A 274 -19.60 -9.89 4.77
CA LEU A 274 -20.65 -10.23 5.69
C LEU A 274 -22.00 -9.83 5.11
N GLU A 275 -22.94 -10.77 5.12
CA GLU A 275 -24.35 -10.53 4.80
C GLU A 275 -25.23 -10.99 5.95
N THR A 276 -26.32 -10.28 6.18
CA THR A 276 -27.34 -10.71 7.14
C THR A 276 -28.69 -10.13 6.79
N ASP A 277 -29.72 -10.96 6.94
CA ASP A 277 -31.08 -10.58 6.65
C ASP A 277 -31.75 -9.92 7.87
N CYS A 278 -32.73 -9.06 7.56
CA CYS A 278 -33.79 -8.67 8.46
C CYS A 278 -35.12 -8.58 7.69
#